data_AF-A0A7V9VCA7-F1
#
_entry.id   AF-A0A7V9VCA7-F1
#
_cell.length_a   1.000
_cell.length_b   1.000
_cell.length_c   1.000
_cell.angle_alpha   90.00
_cell.angle_beta   90.00
_cell.angle_gamma   90.00
#
_symmetry.space_group_name_H-M   'P 1'
#
loop_
_entity.id
_entity.type
_entity.pdbx_description
1 polymer ?
#
loop_
_entity_poly.entity_id
_entity_poly.type
_entity_poly.pdbx_seq_one_letter_code
_entity_poly.pdbx_strand_id
1 'polypeptide(L)'
;MPATSPRALAADRTHLLRGVPGALSRGKTGSLVATLALALFAVIFGLVRSKRSAATDVAITMKFQRRRHPWLARSMEIASWPGFPPQSRLIPPALVAALWVVGLRLEAAFQLLAWGTSGISYVFKSIMRRPRPQQGEIQVAIARIGGTSFPSGHVLAYMGNYGFLAYLAYTLIQPDRLRRAVVGAIISLVSLVGPSRIYLGHHWATDVLASYLLGTSYLIGLTAVYRRVKSWVTGVPMSPRR
;
A
#
# COMPACT_ATOMS: atom_id res chain seq x y z
N MET A 1 9.25 -32.79 37.55
CA MET A 1 9.07 -31.61 36.68
C MET A 1 7.64 -31.60 36.17
N PRO A 2 6.78 -30.63 36.51
CA PRO A 2 5.41 -30.66 36.02
C PRO A 2 5.39 -30.17 34.58
N ALA A 3 4.87 -31.02 33.69
CA ALA A 3 4.65 -30.70 32.28
C ALA A 3 3.62 -29.56 32.17
N THR A 4 4.05 -28.43 31.63
CA THR A 4 3.16 -27.32 31.28
C THR A 4 2.21 -27.78 30.18
N SER A 5 0.92 -27.90 30.51
CA SER A 5 -0.11 -28.33 29.56
C SER A 5 -0.20 -27.39 28.34
N PRO A 6 -0.60 -27.88 27.16
CA PRO A 6 -0.81 -27.04 25.96
C PRO A 6 -1.77 -25.86 26.17
N ARG A 7 -2.66 -25.94 27.18
CA ARG A 7 -3.57 -24.86 27.59
C ARG A 7 -2.84 -23.67 28.22
N ALA A 8 -1.72 -23.88 28.91
CA ALA A 8 -0.93 -22.81 29.52
C ALA A 8 -0.20 -21.95 28.46
N LEU A 9 0.25 -22.57 27.36
CA LEU A 9 0.85 -21.86 26.21
C LEU A 9 -0.17 -21.06 25.38
N ALA A 10 -1.45 -21.44 25.43
CA ALA A 10 -2.53 -20.69 24.79
C ALA A 10 -2.95 -19.44 25.61
N ALA A 11 -2.84 -19.50 26.93
CA ALA A 11 -3.19 -18.40 27.84
C ALA A 11 -2.20 -17.21 27.79
N ASP A 12 -0.97 -17.43 27.33
CA ASP A 12 0.02 -16.35 27.16
C ASP A 12 -0.21 -15.55 25.87
N ARG A 13 -0.87 -16.15 24.87
CA ARG A 13 -1.19 -15.49 23.58
C ARG A 13 -2.43 -14.60 23.62
N THR A 14 -3.29 -14.73 24.64
CA THR A 14 -4.53 -13.93 24.79
C THR A 14 -4.24 -12.51 25.27
N HIS A 15 -3.10 -12.25 25.91
CA HIS A 15 -2.76 -10.91 26.42
C HIS A 15 -2.39 -9.90 25.31
N LEU A 16 -1.98 -10.38 24.13
CA LEU A 16 -1.64 -9.54 22.98
C LEU A 16 -2.85 -9.08 22.15
N LEU A 17 -4.06 -9.59 22.44
CA LEU A 17 -5.26 -9.39 21.61
C LEU A 17 -6.15 -8.21 22.02
N ARG A 18 -5.67 -7.29 22.88
CA ARG A 18 -6.46 -6.12 23.26
C ARG A 18 -6.33 -4.98 22.24
N GLY A 19 -7.17 -5.06 21.19
CA GLY A 19 -7.87 -3.94 20.58
C GLY A 19 -7.36 -3.36 19.24
N VAL A 20 -8.26 -2.80 18.40
CA VAL A 20 -7.97 -2.07 17.14
C VAL A 20 -8.91 -0.87 16.89
N PRO A 21 -8.54 0.43 16.96
CA PRO A 21 -9.57 1.48 16.94
C PRO A 21 -10.36 1.62 15.61
N GLY A 22 -11.67 1.83 15.71
CA GLY A 22 -12.58 1.76 14.57
C GLY A 22 -13.11 3.11 14.13
N ALA A 23 -12.54 3.67 13.06
CA ALA A 23 -13.20 4.75 12.29
C ALA A 23 -13.70 4.28 10.90
N LEU A 24 -13.49 3.00 10.54
CA LEU A 24 -14.01 2.40 9.29
C LEU A 24 -14.82 1.11 9.57
N SER A 25 -15.20 0.88 10.82
CA SER A 25 -15.62 -0.42 11.37
C SER A 25 -17.10 -0.79 11.22
N ARG A 26 -17.75 -0.36 10.15
CA ARG A 26 -18.96 -1.04 9.67
C ARG A 26 -18.54 -1.82 8.43
N GLY A 27 -18.76 -3.14 8.41
CA GLY A 27 -18.51 -3.96 7.21
C GLY A 27 -19.10 -3.31 5.95
N LYS A 28 -20.25 -2.64 6.09
CA LYS A 28 -20.92 -1.86 5.03
C LYS A 28 -20.13 -0.62 4.56
N THR A 29 -19.53 0.16 5.46
CA THR A 29 -18.78 1.38 5.10
C THR A 29 -17.46 1.02 4.41
N GLY A 30 -16.71 0.05 4.95
CA GLY A 30 -15.50 -0.45 4.31
C GLY A 30 -15.79 -1.02 2.91
N SER A 31 -16.81 -1.86 2.78
CA SER A 31 -17.25 -2.38 1.48
C SER A 31 -17.66 -1.27 0.52
N LEU A 32 -18.42 -0.27 0.96
CA LEU A 32 -18.81 0.86 0.12
C LEU A 32 -17.59 1.61 -0.41
N VAL A 33 -16.62 1.95 0.45
CA VAL A 33 -15.38 2.63 0.03
C VAL A 33 -14.60 1.78 -0.97
N ALA A 34 -14.46 0.47 -0.72
CA ALA A 34 -13.76 -0.44 -1.63
C ALA A 34 -14.46 -0.55 -2.99
N THR A 35 -15.80 -0.60 -3.02
CA THR A 35 -16.59 -0.63 -4.25
C THR A 35 -16.50 0.68 -5.02
N LEU A 36 -16.63 1.83 -4.35
CA LEU A 36 -16.49 3.14 -4.97
C LEU A 36 -15.08 3.35 -5.54
N ALA A 37 -14.05 2.90 -4.81
CA ALA A 37 -12.67 2.96 -5.28
C ALA A 37 -12.46 2.12 -6.55
N LEU A 38 -13.03 0.90 -6.62
CA LEU A 38 -12.98 0.07 -7.83
C LEU A 38 -13.77 0.67 -8.99
N ALA A 39 -14.95 1.23 -8.73
CA ALA A 39 -15.75 1.90 -9.74
C ALA A 39 -14.99 3.09 -10.36
N LEU A 40 -14.39 3.94 -9.51
CA LEU A 40 -13.58 5.06 -9.97
C LEU A 40 -12.30 4.62 -10.68
N PHE A 41 -11.66 3.53 -10.23
CA PHE A 41 -10.55 2.90 -10.94
C PHE A 41 -10.98 2.48 -12.36
N ALA A 42 -12.14 1.84 -12.51
CA ALA A 42 -12.66 1.41 -13.82
C ALA A 42 -12.94 2.61 -14.74
N VAL A 43 -13.47 3.72 -14.20
CA VAL A 43 -13.64 4.97 -14.95
C VAL A 43 -12.30 5.51 -15.45
N ILE A 44 -11.30 5.63 -14.57
CA ILE A 44 -9.96 6.09 -14.96
C ILE A 44 -9.32 5.15 -15.97
N PHE A 45 -9.47 3.84 -15.78
CA PHE A 45 -8.99 2.83 -16.72
C PHE A 45 -9.58 3.07 -18.12
N GLY A 46 -10.89 3.30 -18.22
CA GLY A 46 -11.57 3.61 -19.48
C GLY A 46 -11.09 4.93 -20.12
N LEU A 47 -10.90 5.98 -19.32
CA LEU A 47 -10.37 7.27 -19.78
C LEU A 47 -8.94 7.17 -20.32
N VAL A 48 -8.08 6.42 -19.63
CA VAL A 48 -6.70 6.16 -20.06
C VAL A 48 -6.69 5.29 -21.32
N ARG A 49 -7.50 4.22 -21.37
CA ARG A 49 -7.60 3.31 -22.51
C ARG A 49 -8.07 4.02 -23.78
N SER A 50 -9.01 4.96 -23.64
CA SER A 50 -9.53 5.79 -24.73
C SER A 50 -8.68 7.04 -25.02
N LYS A 51 -7.51 7.19 -24.35
CA LYS A 51 -6.59 8.33 -24.48
C LYS A 51 -7.19 9.69 -24.09
N ARG A 52 -8.38 9.73 -23.48
CA ARG A 52 -9.08 10.95 -23.07
C ARG A 52 -8.40 11.68 -21.90
N SER A 53 -7.52 11.01 -21.16
CA SER A 53 -6.79 11.62 -20.04
C SER A 53 -5.47 12.32 -20.44
N ALA A 54 -5.01 12.17 -21.69
CA ALA A 54 -3.63 12.51 -22.06
C ALA A 54 -3.27 13.99 -21.84
N ALA A 55 -4.12 14.92 -22.29
CA ALA A 55 -3.89 16.36 -22.13
C ALA A 55 -3.84 16.75 -20.64
N THR A 56 -4.76 16.22 -19.85
CA THR A 56 -4.82 16.46 -18.39
C THR A 56 -3.58 15.93 -17.68
N ASP A 57 -3.11 14.73 -18.04
CA ASP A 57 -1.91 14.12 -17.46
C ASP A 57 -0.65 14.94 -17.74
N VAL A 58 -0.50 15.45 -18.97
CA VAL A 58 0.61 16.35 -19.35
C VAL A 58 0.52 17.65 -18.54
N ALA A 59 -0.64 18.28 -18.49
CA ALA A 59 -0.84 19.54 -17.77
C ALA A 59 -0.52 19.41 -16.27
N ILE A 60 -0.96 18.33 -15.62
CA ILE A 60 -0.66 18.06 -14.21
C ILE A 60 0.84 17.83 -14.00
N THR A 61 1.48 17.03 -14.86
CA THR A 61 2.91 16.71 -14.75
C THR A 61 3.76 17.99 -14.87
N MET A 62 3.48 18.81 -15.87
CA MET A 62 4.17 20.10 -16.07
C MET A 62 3.95 21.05 -14.89
N LYS A 63 2.74 21.12 -14.34
CA LYS A 63 2.46 21.93 -13.15
C LYS A 63 3.26 21.49 -11.92
N PHE A 64 3.44 20.18 -11.73
CA PHE A 64 4.28 19.65 -10.65
C PHE A 64 5.76 20.01 -10.85
N GLN A 65 6.29 19.82 -12.06
CA GLN A 65 7.71 20.04 -12.36
C GLN A 65 8.13 21.50 -12.45
N ARG A 66 7.19 22.43 -12.66
CA ARG A 66 7.45 23.87 -12.56
C ARG A 66 7.93 24.28 -11.16
N ARG A 67 7.60 23.52 -10.12
CA ARG A 67 8.07 23.78 -8.75
C ARG A 67 9.48 23.22 -8.57
N ARG A 68 10.48 24.08 -8.73
CA ARG A 68 11.90 23.71 -8.55
C ARG A 68 12.37 24.18 -7.18
N HIS A 69 12.32 23.28 -6.21
CA HIS A 69 12.86 23.52 -4.87
C HIS A 69 13.70 22.31 -4.42
N PRO A 70 14.97 22.47 -3.98
CA PRO A 70 15.84 21.36 -3.61
C PRO A 70 15.25 20.42 -2.54
N TRP A 71 14.68 20.97 -1.47
CA TRP A 71 13.98 20.18 -0.44
C TRP A 71 12.78 19.40 -0.97
N LEU A 72 12.03 19.96 -1.92
CA LEU A 72 10.92 19.26 -2.57
C LEU A 72 11.46 18.07 -3.35
N ALA A 73 12.44 18.29 -4.24
CA ALA A 73 13.06 17.22 -5.03
C ALA A 73 13.60 16.10 -4.14
N ARG A 74 14.36 16.46 -3.10
CA ARG A 74 14.93 15.50 -2.14
C ARG A 74 13.84 14.71 -1.40
N SER A 75 12.74 15.35 -1.00
CA SER A 75 11.63 14.63 -0.36
C SER A 75 10.96 13.63 -1.30
N MET A 76 10.83 13.97 -2.59
CA MET A 76 10.26 13.08 -3.61
C MET A 76 11.17 11.87 -3.86
N GLU A 77 12.49 12.07 -3.89
CA GLU A 77 13.47 11.00 -4.01
C GLU A 77 13.43 10.07 -2.79
N ILE A 78 13.49 10.62 -1.57
CA ILE A 78 13.45 9.85 -0.31
C ILE A 78 12.15 9.04 -0.22
N ALA A 79 11.00 9.67 -0.49
CA ALA A 79 9.70 8.98 -0.44
C ALA A 79 9.63 7.83 -1.45
N SER A 80 10.31 7.94 -2.60
CA SER A 80 10.33 6.90 -3.61
C SER A 80 11.36 5.80 -3.39
N TRP A 81 12.42 6.09 -2.64
CA TRP A 81 13.58 5.22 -2.54
C TRP A 81 13.24 3.76 -2.19
N PRO A 82 12.32 3.47 -1.24
CA PRO A 82 11.92 2.09 -0.95
C PRO A 82 11.28 1.31 -2.10
N GLY A 83 10.79 2.01 -3.15
CA GLY A 83 10.18 1.41 -4.33
C GLY A 83 11.15 0.95 -5.40
N PHE A 84 12.41 1.41 -5.35
CA PHE A 84 13.42 1.02 -6.33
C PHE A 84 14.17 -0.25 -5.91
N PRO A 85 14.69 -1.03 -6.88
CA PRO A 85 15.64 -2.10 -6.57
C PRO A 85 16.97 -1.52 -6.08
N PRO A 86 17.64 -2.18 -5.11
CA PRO A 86 17.30 -3.49 -4.54
C PRO A 86 16.23 -3.46 -3.44
N GLN A 87 15.89 -2.29 -2.89
CA GLN A 87 15.02 -2.12 -1.72
C GLN A 87 13.66 -2.80 -1.92
N SER A 88 13.00 -2.56 -3.07
CA SER A 88 11.71 -3.17 -3.37
C SER A 88 11.72 -4.68 -3.56
N ARG A 89 12.91 -5.28 -3.74
CA ARG A 89 13.11 -6.74 -3.82
C ARG A 89 13.50 -7.36 -2.48
N LEU A 90 14.04 -6.57 -1.56
CA LEU A 90 14.55 -7.05 -0.27
C LEU A 90 13.61 -6.76 0.91
N ILE A 91 13.01 -5.57 0.96
CA ILE A 91 12.17 -5.14 2.10
C ILE A 91 10.95 -6.05 2.28
N PRO A 92 10.12 -6.33 1.25
CA PRO A 92 8.94 -7.17 1.45
C PRO A 92 9.23 -8.60 1.96
N PRO A 93 10.17 -9.38 1.38
CA PRO A 93 10.46 -10.70 1.91
C PRO A 93 11.12 -10.64 3.30
N ALA A 94 11.93 -9.62 3.59
CA ALA A 94 12.48 -9.42 4.94
C ALA A 94 11.39 -9.17 5.98
N LEU A 95 10.35 -8.38 5.65
CA LEU A 95 9.20 -8.16 6.54
C LEU A 95 8.42 -9.46 6.78
N VAL A 96 8.18 -10.24 5.73
CA VAL A 96 7.52 -11.55 5.83
C VAL A 96 8.33 -12.49 6.73
N ALA A 97 9.65 -12.58 6.51
CA ALA A 97 10.54 -13.41 7.31
C ALA A 97 10.59 -12.96 8.78
N ALA A 98 10.68 -11.64 9.03
CA ALA A 98 10.68 -11.09 10.38
C ALA A 98 9.39 -11.44 11.14
N LEU A 99 8.21 -11.22 10.52
CA LEU A 99 6.91 -11.61 11.09
C LEU A 99 6.84 -13.11 11.38
N TRP A 100 7.38 -13.94 10.49
CA TRP A 100 7.42 -15.38 10.69
C TRP A 100 8.27 -15.79 11.89
N VAL A 101 9.49 -15.23 12.00
CA VAL A 101 10.46 -15.54 13.08
C VAL A 101 9.91 -15.14 14.45
N VAL A 102 9.21 -14.01 14.56
CA VAL A 102 8.58 -13.58 15.82
C VAL A 102 7.27 -14.31 16.15
N GLY A 103 6.91 -15.34 15.37
CA GLY A 103 5.74 -16.19 15.62
C GLY A 103 4.41 -15.65 15.07
N LEU A 104 4.42 -14.51 14.38
CA LEU A 104 3.24 -13.90 13.74
C LEU A 104 3.00 -14.51 12.34
N ARG A 105 2.81 -15.84 12.30
CA ARG A 105 2.72 -16.61 11.03
C ARG A 105 1.54 -16.20 10.15
N LEU A 106 0.41 -15.86 10.74
CA LEU A 106 -0.76 -15.41 9.96
C LEU A 106 -0.50 -14.03 9.35
N GLU A 107 0.09 -13.12 10.13
CA GLU A 107 0.49 -11.80 9.67
C GLU A 107 1.53 -11.90 8.54
N ALA A 108 2.50 -12.80 8.68
CA ALA A 108 3.48 -13.08 7.63
C ALA A 108 2.82 -13.55 6.32
N ALA A 109 1.85 -14.48 6.40
CA ALA A 109 1.10 -14.95 5.23
C ALA A 109 0.31 -13.81 4.56
N PHE A 110 -0.35 -12.95 5.32
CA PHE A 110 -1.07 -11.80 4.76
C PHE A 110 -0.14 -10.70 4.25
N GLN A 111 1.04 -10.53 4.84
CA GLN A 111 2.07 -9.62 4.33
C GLN A 111 2.62 -10.13 2.99
N LEU A 112 2.75 -11.45 2.81
CA LEU A 112 3.10 -12.05 1.52
C LEU A 112 2.00 -11.79 0.47
N LEU A 113 0.72 -11.95 0.83
CA LEU A 113 -0.39 -11.57 -0.04
C LEU A 113 -0.35 -10.08 -0.40
N ALA A 114 -0.08 -9.21 0.57
CA ALA A 114 0.04 -7.77 0.37
C ALA A 114 1.15 -7.41 -0.64
N TRP A 115 2.27 -8.12 -0.59
CA TRP A 115 3.36 -7.99 -1.58
C TRP A 115 2.92 -8.40 -3.00
N GLY A 116 1.98 -9.34 -3.09
CA GLY A 116 1.36 -9.81 -4.34
C GLY A 116 0.65 -8.74 -5.18
N THR A 117 0.41 -7.54 -4.65
CA THR A 117 -0.04 -6.37 -5.43
C THR A 117 0.87 -6.04 -6.62
N SER A 118 2.15 -6.44 -6.57
CA SER A 118 3.08 -6.35 -7.69
C SER A 118 2.61 -7.18 -8.90
N GLY A 119 2.02 -8.36 -8.66
CA GLY A 119 1.43 -9.21 -9.70
C GLY A 119 0.19 -8.57 -10.32
N ILE A 120 -0.66 -7.92 -9.52
CA ILE A 120 -1.80 -7.15 -10.02
C ILE A 120 -1.33 -6.04 -10.96
N SER A 121 -0.27 -5.32 -10.59
CA SER A 121 0.32 -4.29 -11.45
C SER A 121 0.81 -4.86 -12.78
N TYR A 122 1.46 -6.03 -12.77
CA TYR A 122 1.93 -6.70 -13.98
C TYR A 122 0.79 -7.03 -14.95
N VAL A 123 -0.32 -7.57 -14.45
CA VAL A 123 -1.51 -7.89 -15.26
C VAL A 123 -2.07 -6.65 -15.96
N PHE A 124 -2.32 -5.56 -15.23
CA PHE A 124 -2.85 -4.35 -15.87
C PHE A 124 -1.85 -3.69 -16.83
N LYS A 125 -0.55 -3.79 -16.54
CA LYS A 125 0.51 -3.29 -17.43
C LYS A 125 0.56 -4.01 -18.76
N SER A 126 0.36 -5.33 -18.77
CA SER A 126 0.36 -6.14 -19.99
C SER A 126 -0.85 -5.86 -20.89
N ILE A 127 -1.99 -5.49 -20.29
CA ILE A 127 -3.22 -5.08 -20.98
C ILE A 127 -3.09 -3.67 -21.54
N MET A 128 -2.70 -2.69 -20.73
CA MET A 128 -2.77 -1.27 -21.10
C MET A 128 -1.62 -0.85 -22.02
N ARG A 129 -0.42 -1.39 -21.79
CA ARG A 129 0.82 -1.05 -22.52
C ARG A 129 1.07 0.46 -22.70
N ARG A 130 0.65 1.26 -21.71
CA ARG A 130 0.73 2.73 -21.77
C ARG A 130 2.19 3.22 -21.79
N PRO A 131 2.58 4.15 -22.68
CA PRO A 131 3.90 4.79 -22.62
C PRO A 131 4.05 5.68 -21.38
N ARG A 132 5.28 5.76 -20.86
CA ARG A 132 5.64 6.63 -19.73
C ARG A 132 5.74 8.10 -20.18
N PRO A 133 5.78 9.07 -19.25
CA PRO A 133 6.09 10.46 -19.58
C PRO A 133 7.46 10.56 -20.25
N GLN A 134 7.48 10.98 -21.51
CA GLN A 134 8.69 11.19 -22.33
C GLN A 134 8.52 12.34 -23.33
N GLN A 135 7.43 13.11 -23.23
CA GLN A 135 7.03 14.11 -24.22
C GLN A 135 7.52 15.50 -23.84
N GLY A 136 8.05 16.24 -24.82
CA GLY A 136 8.35 17.67 -24.71
C GLY A 136 9.35 18.01 -23.60
N GLU A 137 8.99 18.97 -22.74
CA GLU A 137 9.83 19.52 -21.67
C GLU A 137 9.80 18.71 -20.35
N ILE A 138 9.11 17.55 -20.33
CA ILE A 138 8.98 16.75 -19.11
C ILE A 138 10.34 16.16 -18.73
N GLN A 139 10.80 16.48 -17.51
CA GLN A 139 12.05 15.95 -16.97
C GLN A 139 11.82 14.56 -16.37
N VAL A 140 12.63 13.59 -16.76
CA VAL A 140 12.55 12.22 -16.23
C VAL A 140 13.81 11.95 -15.42
N ALA A 141 13.65 11.78 -14.11
CA ALA A 141 14.77 11.45 -13.25
C ALA A 141 15.34 10.07 -13.61
N ILE A 142 16.66 9.95 -13.64
CA ILE A 142 17.34 8.69 -13.99
C ILE A 142 17.00 7.64 -12.93
N ALA A 143 16.43 6.51 -13.38
CA ALA A 143 16.17 5.37 -12.52
C ALA A 143 16.11 4.08 -13.35
N ARG A 144 16.40 2.94 -12.70
CA ARG A 144 16.22 1.61 -13.29
C ARG A 144 14.75 1.22 -13.30
N ILE A 145 13.99 1.82 -14.21
CA ILE A 145 12.54 1.56 -14.34
C ILE A 145 12.29 0.77 -15.62
N GLY A 146 11.76 -0.45 -15.46
CA GLY A 146 11.26 -1.26 -16.58
C GLY A 146 9.75 -1.11 -16.78
N GLY A 147 9.28 -1.58 -17.93
CA GLY A 147 7.86 -1.78 -18.23
C GLY A 147 7.04 -0.50 -18.49
N THR A 148 5.74 -0.70 -18.70
CA THR A 148 4.78 0.33 -19.13
C THR A 148 4.31 1.21 -17.97
N SER A 149 3.60 2.31 -18.24
CA SER A 149 3.26 3.32 -17.24
C SER A 149 2.09 2.92 -16.34
N PHE A 150 0.97 2.49 -16.93
CA PHE A 150 -0.30 2.29 -16.21
C PHE A 150 -0.49 0.85 -15.72
N PRO A 151 -0.98 0.64 -14.49
CA PRO A 151 -1.02 1.61 -13.38
C PRO A 151 0.38 1.74 -12.76
N SER A 152 0.59 2.70 -11.86
CA SER A 152 1.87 2.85 -11.16
C SER A 152 2.15 1.66 -10.23
N GLY A 153 3.17 0.85 -10.58
CA GLY A 153 3.55 -0.32 -9.79
C GLY A 153 4.16 0.04 -8.44
N HIS A 154 4.89 1.15 -8.35
CA HIS A 154 5.42 1.65 -7.07
C HIS A 154 4.28 1.98 -6.09
N VAL A 155 3.27 2.72 -6.55
CA VAL A 155 2.16 3.12 -5.69
C VAL A 155 1.36 1.90 -5.24
N LEU A 156 1.10 0.93 -6.13
CA LEU A 156 0.45 -0.33 -5.75
C LEU A 156 1.27 -1.13 -4.74
N ALA A 157 2.58 -1.27 -4.95
CA ALA A 157 3.47 -1.95 -4.02
C ALA A 157 3.50 -1.27 -2.64
N TYR A 158 3.41 0.06 -2.59
CA TYR A 158 3.33 0.80 -1.33
C TYR A 158 1.99 0.59 -0.62
N MET A 159 0.89 0.66 -1.36
CA MET A 159 -0.46 0.39 -0.84
C MET A 159 -0.59 -1.02 -0.28
N GLY A 160 -0.01 -2.01 -0.95
CA GLY A 160 0.06 -3.38 -0.45
C GLY A 160 0.98 -3.48 0.77
N ASN A 161 2.29 -3.36 0.55
CA ASN A 161 3.29 -3.67 1.57
C ASN A 161 3.20 -2.76 2.79
N TYR A 162 3.29 -1.45 2.58
CA TYR A 162 3.33 -0.48 3.67
C TYR A 162 1.92 -0.19 4.20
N GLY A 163 0.89 -0.25 3.35
CA GLY A 163 -0.50 -0.12 3.80
C GLY A 163 -0.92 -1.25 4.75
N PHE A 164 -0.57 -2.50 4.44
CA PHE A 164 -0.83 -3.61 5.37
C PHE A 164 0.06 -3.53 6.62
N LEU A 165 1.31 -3.07 6.49
CA LEU A 165 2.17 -2.82 7.65
C LEU A 165 1.63 -1.72 8.57
N ALA A 166 1.04 -0.64 8.03
CA ALA A 166 0.36 0.39 8.80
C ALA A 166 -0.84 -0.19 9.56
N TYR A 167 -1.60 -1.07 8.91
CA TYR A 167 -2.69 -1.79 9.56
C TYR A 167 -2.18 -2.67 10.72
N LEU A 168 -1.11 -3.46 10.52
CA LEU A 168 -0.51 -4.26 11.60
C LEU A 168 0.07 -3.40 12.73
N ALA A 169 0.78 -2.31 12.41
CA ALA A 169 1.29 -1.38 13.41
C ALA A 169 0.16 -0.81 14.26
N TYR A 170 -0.97 -0.48 13.62
CA TYR A 170 -2.14 0.02 14.31
C TYR A 170 -2.81 -1.01 15.24
N THR A 171 -2.82 -2.29 14.85
CA THR A 171 -3.45 -3.36 15.64
C THR A 171 -2.54 -3.90 16.75
N LEU A 172 -1.23 -3.98 16.52
CA LEU A 172 -0.28 -4.66 17.40
C LEU A 172 0.47 -3.71 18.34
N ILE A 173 0.70 -2.44 17.98
CA ILE A 173 1.42 -1.50 18.85
C ILE A 173 0.50 -0.97 19.94
N GLN A 174 0.85 -1.27 21.19
CA GLN A 174 0.06 -0.89 22.36
C GLN A 174 0.27 0.57 22.80
N PRO A 175 1.51 1.09 22.93
CA PRO A 175 1.71 2.47 23.38
C PRO A 175 1.13 3.44 22.34
N ASP A 176 0.13 4.21 22.74
CA ASP A 176 -0.69 5.00 21.83
C ASP A 176 0.10 6.09 21.10
N ARG A 177 1.06 6.72 21.80
CA ARG A 177 2.00 7.70 21.20
C ARG A 177 2.88 7.05 20.13
N LEU A 178 3.47 5.90 20.43
CA LEU A 178 4.32 5.16 19.49
C LEU A 178 3.51 4.68 18.28
N ARG A 179 2.33 4.11 18.52
CA ARG A 179 1.41 3.67 17.47
C ARG A 179 1.09 4.82 16.51
N ARG A 180 0.65 5.97 17.03
CA ARG A 180 0.34 7.15 16.19
C ARG A 180 1.54 7.62 15.40
N ALA A 181 2.72 7.67 16.02
CA ALA A 181 3.94 8.08 15.34
C ALA A 181 4.29 7.14 14.18
N VAL A 182 4.29 5.82 14.43
CA VAL A 182 4.61 4.80 13.42
C VAL A 182 3.58 4.78 12.29
N VAL A 183 2.28 4.76 12.63
CA VAL A 183 1.21 4.76 11.62
C VAL A 183 1.22 6.05 10.82
N GLY A 184 1.42 7.20 11.46
CA GLY A 184 1.54 8.49 10.79
C GLY A 184 2.73 8.56 9.83
N ALA A 185 3.88 8.00 10.22
CA ALA A 185 5.06 7.93 9.36
C ALA A 185 4.80 7.04 8.12
N ILE A 186 4.20 5.86 8.31
CA ILE A 186 3.90 4.94 7.20
C ILE A 186 2.85 5.53 6.26
N ILE A 187 1.77 6.12 6.80
CA ILE A 187 0.74 6.79 5.98
C ILE A 187 1.37 7.94 5.19
N SER A 188 2.22 8.75 5.81
CA SER A 188 2.91 9.85 5.12
C SER A 188 3.76 9.33 3.96
N LEU A 189 4.50 8.24 4.15
CA LEU A 189 5.26 7.58 3.09
C LEU A 189 4.36 7.10 1.94
N VAL A 190 3.26 6.42 2.26
CA VAL A 190 2.29 5.92 1.27
C VAL A 190 1.60 7.07 0.54
N SER A 191 1.30 8.19 1.21
CA SER A 191 0.70 9.37 0.58
C SER A 191 1.69 10.13 -0.31
N LEU A 192 2.97 10.17 0.05
CA LEU A 192 3.99 10.93 -0.69
C LEU A 192 4.54 10.21 -1.93
N VAL A 193 4.48 8.87 -1.99
CA VAL A 193 5.04 8.14 -3.14
C VAL A 193 4.38 8.52 -4.46
N GLY A 194 3.07 8.75 -4.48
CA GLY A 194 2.32 9.13 -5.68
C GLY A 194 2.76 10.45 -6.28
N PRO A 195 2.70 11.56 -5.52
CA PRO A 195 3.30 12.85 -5.88
C PRO A 195 4.74 12.70 -6.37
N SER A 196 5.54 11.85 -5.72
CA SER A 196 6.92 11.65 -6.14
C SER A 196 7.05 11.00 -7.51
N ARG A 197 6.16 10.07 -7.88
CA ARG A 197 6.18 9.44 -9.21
C ARG A 197 5.85 10.43 -10.33
N ILE A 198 4.96 11.39 -10.04
CA ILE A 198 4.58 12.47 -10.98
C ILE A 198 5.73 13.47 -11.09
N TYR A 199 6.23 13.95 -9.94
CA TYR A 199 7.31 14.95 -9.88
C TYR A 199 8.56 14.46 -10.60
N LEU A 200 8.97 13.22 -10.35
CA LEU A 200 10.16 12.61 -10.97
C LEU A 200 9.94 12.17 -12.43
N GLY A 201 8.75 12.41 -12.99
CA GLY A 201 8.43 12.12 -14.40
C GLY A 201 8.28 10.64 -14.71
N HIS A 202 8.09 9.78 -13.70
CA HIS A 202 8.06 8.32 -13.89
C HIS A 202 6.68 7.80 -14.27
N HIS A 203 5.62 8.48 -13.83
CA HIS A 203 4.23 8.09 -14.05
C HIS A 203 3.33 9.30 -14.25
N TRP A 204 2.26 9.11 -15.00
CA TRP A 204 1.21 10.09 -15.16
C TRP A 204 0.31 10.18 -13.92
N ALA A 205 -0.37 11.30 -13.74
CA ALA A 205 -1.26 11.51 -12.59
C ALA A 205 -2.37 10.45 -12.51
N THR A 206 -2.96 10.07 -13.65
CA THR A 206 -3.95 9.00 -13.71
C THR A 206 -3.39 7.62 -13.38
N ASP A 207 -2.11 7.32 -13.69
CA ASP A 207 -1.49 6.06 -13.29
C ASP A 207 -1.42 5.95 -11.76
N VAL A 208 -1.10 7.06 -11.11
CA VAL A 208 -0.96 7.18 -9.64
C VAL A 208 -2.31 7.10 -8.97
N LEU A 209 -3.29 7.87 -9.45
CA LEU A 209 -4.64 7.88 -8.88
C LEU A 209 -5.31 6.50 -9.02
N ALA A 210 -5.19 5.88 -10.19
CA ALA A 210 -5.69 4.52 -10.39
C ALA A 210 -5.04 3.52 -9.43
N SER A 211 -3.73 3.60 -9.21
CA SER A 211 -3.03 2.74 -8.24
C SER A 211 -3.50 2.95 -6.80
N TYR A 212 -3.75 4.18 -6.37
CA TYR A 212 -4.29 4.43 -5.02
C TYR A 212 -5.67 3.85 -4.85
N LEU A 213 -6.55 3.98 -5.85
CA LEU A 213 -7.92 3.46 -5.79
C LEU A 213 -7.94 1.93 -5.78
N LEU A 214 -7.21 1.30 -6.70
CA LEU A 214 -7.09 -0.15 -6.76
C LEU A 214 -6.41 -0.71 -5.49
N GLY A 215 -5.33 -0.07 -5.04
CA GLY A 215 -4.63 -0.42 -3.82
C GLY A 215 -5.48 -0.27 -2.56
N THR A 216 -6.31 0.77 -2.48
CA THR A 216 -7.24 0.99 -1.35
C THR A 216 -8.27 -0.12 -1.29
N SER A 217 -8.89 -0.44 -2.42
CA SER A 217 -9.88 -1.52 -2.47
C SER A 217 -9.26 -2.87 -2.11
N TYR A 218 -8.08 -3.17 -2.66
CA TYR A 218 -7.33 -4.38 -2.33
C TYR A 218 -6.99 -4.46 -0.83
N LEU A 219 -6.49 -3.37 -0.23
CA LEU A 219 -6.11 -3.33 1.18
C LEU A 219 -7.33 -3.50 2.11
N ILE A 220 -8.47 -2.89 1.79
CA ILE A 220 -9.72 -3.07 2.53
C ILE A 220 -10.16 -4.54 2.47
N GLY A 221 -10.14 -5.15 1.28
CA GLY A 221 -10.47 -6.57 1.09
C GLY A 221 -9.53 -7.47 1.89
N LEU A 222 -8.21 -7.25 1.76
CA LEU A 222 -7.18 -8.01 2.45
C LEU A 222 -7.33 -7.95 3.97
N THR A 223 -7.52 -6.75 4.53
CA THR A 223 -7.68 -6.56 5.98
C THR A 223 -9.02 -7.13 6.48
N ALA A 224 -10.09 -7.07 5.70
CA ALA A 224 -11.37 -7.71 6.04
C ALA A 224 -11.24 -9.23 6.12
N VAL A 225 -10.59 -9.85 5.13
CA VAL A 225 -10.31 -11.30 5.12
C VAL A 225 -9.38 -11.66 6.28
N TYR A 226 -8.30 -10.91 6.50
CA TYR A 226 -7.38 -11.12 7.62
C TYR A 226 -8.12 -11.14 8.96
N ARG A 227 -8.99 -10.16 9.21
CA ARG A 227 -9.76 -10.09 10.46
C ARG A 227 -10.64 -11.32 10.66
N ARG A 228 -11.31 -11.77 9.59
CA ARG A 228 -12.19 -12.96 9.63
C ARG A 228 -11.40 -14.24 9.89
N VAL A 229 -10.27 -14.40 9.21
CA VAL A 229 -9.38 -15.56 9.43
C VAL A 229 -8.76 -15.51 10.82
N LYS A 230 -8.27 -14.35 11.28
CA LYS A 230 -7.70 -14.18 12.62
C LYS A 230 -8.73 -14.51 13.71
N SER A 231 -9.98 -14.05 13.57
CA SER A 231 -11.03 -14.38 14.55
C SER A 231 -11.38 -15.87 14.54
N TRP A 232 -11.38 -16.51 13.37
CA TRP A 232 -11.64 -17.94 13.26
C TRP A 232 -10.52 -18.78 13.89
N VAL A 233 -9.25 -18.44 13.61
CA VAL A 233 -8.09 -19.15 14.17
C VAL A 233 -7.94 -18.95 15.69
N THR A 234 -8.28 -17.76 16.21
CA THR A 234 -8.11 -17.45 17.63
C THR A 234 -9.35 -17.72 18.49
N GLY A 235 -10.51 -17.93 17.88
CA GLY A 235 -11.80 -18.00 18.59
C GLY A 235 -12.26 -16.67 19.20
N VAL A 236 -11.50 -15.58 19.01
CA VAL A 236 -11.79 -14.27 19.59
C VAL A 236 -12.22 -13.30 18.49
N PRO A 237 -13.45 -12.74 18.56
CA PRO A 237 -13.87 -11.69 17.64
C PRO A 237 -12.95 -10.47 17.75
N MET A 238 -12.40 -10.02 16.62
CA MET A 238 -11.64 -8.77 16.58
C MET A 238 -12.61 -7.57 16.61
N SER A 239 -12.89 -7.05 17.81
CA SER A 239 -13.71 -5.83 18.00
C SER A 239 -12.90 -4.54 17.83
N PRO A 240 -13.53 -3.44 17.39
CA PRO A 240 -12.82 -2.16 17.30
C PRO A 240 -12.51 -1.58 18.69
N ARG A 241 -11.32 -1.02 18.94
CA ARG A 241 -11.04 -0.12 20.09
C ARG A 241 -11.93 1.11 19.94
N ARG A 242 -12.43 1.56 21.09
CA ARG A 242 -13.10 2.85 21.28
C ARG A 242 -12.10 3.99 21.14
#